data_AF-A0A7J9RKB0-F1
#
_entry.id   AF-A0A7J9RKB0-F1
#
_cell.length_a   1.000
_cell.length_b   1.000
_cell.length_c   1.000
_cell.angle_alpha   90.00
_cell.angle_beta   90.00
_cell.angle_gamma   90.00
#
_symmetry.space_group_name_H-M   'P 1'
#
loop_
_entity.id
_entity.type
_entity.pdbx_description
1 polymer ?
#
loop_
_entity_poly.entity_id
_entity_poly.type
_entity_poly.pdbx_seq_one_letter_code
_entity_poly.pdbx_strand_id
1 'polypeptide(L)'
;MRRVIVAVLLIVLIAPSAQAETYRITGKATFADSTPVTLDYVYVQCIPGDFACYQYRGAQSITDAYGYYSIVIDVTEDEDEMDILLNLRGENFTHTIDIQAHRDSSNNQMVQDIRLEQNPPPSGVFLGFGCFIVLFTLVFVSVLLRTGRRLSTREGRMQFMGMKQARMLECPTCKQMVAQHEFVMHLIVDHDMEAFEAGELSGRVMRRTWSEEE
;
A
#
# COMPACT_ATOMS: atom_id res chain seq x y z
N MET A 1 47.26 50.34 16.85
CA MET A 1 47.23 49.09 16.04
C MET A 1 47.93 47.91 16.71
N ARG A 2 49.22 47.99 17.10
CA ARG A 2 49.95 46.85 17.71
C ARG A 2 49.30 46.25 18.97
N ARG A 3 48.75 47.09 19.87
CA ARG A 3 48.06 46.62 21.10
C ARG A 3 46.72 45.91 20.82
N VAL A 4 46.03 46.29 19.76
CA VAL A 4 44.75 45.68 19.35
C VAL A 4 45.01 44.31 18.73
N ILE A 5 46.06 44.20 17.90
CA ILE A 5 46.47 42.92 17.29
C ILE A 5 46.89 41.91 18.38
N VAL A 6 47.65 42.35 19.39
CA VAL A 6 48.06 41.51 20.51
C VAL A 6 46.85 41.07 21.35
N ALA A 7 45.87 41.94 21.57
CA ALA A 7 44.65 41.59 22.30
C ALA A 7 43.80 40.57 21.54
N VAL A 8 43.67 40.71 20.21
CA VAL A 8 42.93 39.76 19.36
C VAL A 8 43.62 38.39 19.33
N LEU A 9 44.95 38.35 19.22
CA LEU A 9 45.71 37.10 19.27
C LEU A 9 45.55 36.36 20.61
N LEU A 10 45.55 37.10 21.72
CA LEU A 10 45.32 36.55 23.05
C LEU A 10 43.90 35.99 23.21
N ILE A 11 42.89 36.65 22.67
CA ILE A 11 41.50 36.18 22.70
C ILE A 11 41.34 34.88 21.88
N VAL A 12 41.99 34.79 20.72
CA VAL A 12 41.96 33.58 19.87
C VAL A 12 42.67 32.39 20.54
N LEU A 13 43.74 32.63 21.29
CA LEU A 13 44.49 31.60 22.01
C LEU A 13 43.80 31.08 23.28
N ILE A 14 42.93 31.91 23.90
CA ILE A 14 42.19 31.55 25.11
C ILE A 14 40.74 31.12 24.78
N ALA A 15 40.34 31.15 23.51
CA ALA A 15 39.04 30.68 23.11
C ALA A 15 38.92 29.17 23.43
N PRO A 16 37.93 28.73 24.22
CA PRO A 16 37.72 27.32 24.48
C PRO A 16 37.42 26.61 23.16
N SER A 17 38.26 25.65 22.78
CA SER A 17 37.96 24.74 21.68
C SER A 17 36.96 23.72 22.19
N ALA A 18 35.66 23.93 21.91
CA ALA A 18 34.66 22.89 22.08
C ALA A 18 34.96 21.77 21.07
N GLN A 19 35.62 20.71 21.54
CA GLN A 19 35.80 19.49 20.74
C GLN A 19 34.62 18.57 21.06
N ALA A 20 33.66 18.51 20.13
CA ALA A 20 32.62 17.50 20.15
C ALA A 20 33.06 16.34 19.24
N GLU A 21 33.04 15.13 19.76
CA GLU A 21 33.35 13.90 19.04
C GLU A 21 32.05 13.20 18.64
N THR A 22 31.99 12.72 17.40
CA THR A 22 30.83 11.97 16.92
C THR A 22 30.84 10.56 17.50
N TYR A 23 29.87 10.28 18.38
CA TYR A 23 29.68 9.02 19.06
C TYR A 23 28.54 8.24 18.42
N ARG A 24 28.83 6.98 18.05
CA ARG A 24 27.88 6.13 17.32
C ARG A 24 27.46 4.93 18.16
N ILE A 25 26.15 4.79 18.38
CA ILE A 25 25.53 3.64 19.04
C ILE A 25 24.88 2.77 17.98
N THR A 26 25.25 1.50 17.91
CA THR A 26 24.68 0.52 16.98
C THR A 26 24.16 -0.69 17.73
N GLY A 27 23.26 -1.45 17.11
CA GLY A 27 22.76 -2.67 17.71
C GLY A 27 21.57 -3.24 16.97
N LYS A 28 21.06 -4.36 17.49
CA LYS A 28 19.87 -5.03 16.97
C LYS A 28 18.74 -4.97 17.99
N ALA A 29 17.58 -4.50 17.55
CA ALA A 29 16.34 -4.47 18.30
C ALA A 29 15.50 -5.72 18.01
N THR A 30 15.08 -6.42 19.06
CA THR A 30 14.27 -7.64 18.99
C THR A 30 13.12 -7.62 19.99
N PHE A 31 12.03 -8.32 19.67
CA PHE A 31 10.96 -8.61 20.62
C PHE A 31 11.36 -9.73 21.59
N ALA A 32 10.51 -10.00 22.58
CA ALA A 32 10.75 -11.05 23.57
C ALA A 32 10.99 -12.44 22.94
N ASP A 33 10.36 -12.72 21.80
CA ASP A 33 10.47 -13.95 21.02
C ASP A 33 11.64 -13.96 20.01
N SER A 34 12.55 -12.99 20.10
CA SER A 34 13.71 -12.77 19.20
C SER A 34 13.38 -12.35 17.77
N THR A 35 12.11 -12.08 17.45
CA THR A 35 11.76 -11.49 16.16
C THR A 35 12.27 -10.04 16.07
N PRO A 36 12.70 -9.57 14.89
CA PRO A 36 13.25 -8.23 14.75
C PRO A 36 12.16 -7.16 14.87
N VAL A 37 12.49 -6.04 15.52
CA VAL A 37 11.62 -4.86 15.57
C VAL A 37 11.91 -4.02 14.34
N THR A 38 11.03 -4.04 13.34
CA THR A 38 11.29 -3.42 12.03
C THR A 38 10.58 -2.09 11.85
N LEU A 39 11.24 -1.11 11.22
CA LEU A 39 10.66 0.18 10.83
C LEU A 39 10.09 1.00 11.99
N ASP A 40 10.67 0.87 13.18
CA ASP A 40 10.31 1.63 14.37
C ASP A 40 11.45 2.58 14.79
N TYR A 41 11.09 3.67 15.48
CA TYR A 41 12.06 4.66 15.94
C TYR A 41 12.66 4.26 17.29
N VAL A 42 13.98 4.21 17.33
CA VAL A 42 14.78 4.26 18.55
C VAL A 42 15.17 5.72 18.77
N TYR A 43 14.83 6.29 19.93
CA TYR A 43 15.11 7.69 20.23
C TYR A 43 15.76 7.86 21.59
N VAL A 44 16.61 8.87 21.70
CA VAL A 44 17.28 9.19 22.96
C VAL A 44 16.32 9.97 23.86
N GLN A 45 16.15 9.47 25.08
CA GLN A 45 15.49 10.08 26.20
C GLN A 45 16.49 10.32 27.33
N CYS A 46 16.11 11.17 28.28
CA CYS A 46 16.94 11.53 29.43
C CYS A 46 16.25 11.12 30.72
N ILE A 47 17.06 10.76 31.71
CA ILE A 47 16.58 10.50 33.07
C ILE A 47 16.00 11.82 33.63
N PRO A 48 14.79 11.80 34.23
CA PRO A 48 14.21 13.00 34.82
C PRO A 48 15.16 13.61 35.87
N GLY A 49 15.56 14.86 35.65
CA GLY A 49 16.45 15.59 36.55
C GLY A 49 17.90 15.71 36.06
N ASP A 50 18.28 15.00 34.99
CA ASP A 50 19.59 15.18 34.36
C ASP A 50 19.51 16.22 33.24
N PHE A 51 20.07 17.41 33.50
CA PHE A 51 20.05 18.53 32.56
C PHE A 51 21.08 18.40 31.44
N ALA A 52 22.15 17.62 31.63
CA ALA A 52 23.23 17.49 30.64
C ALA A 52 22.76 16.71 29.41
N CYS A 53 21.94 15.67 29.62
CA CYS A 53 21.40 14.85 28.53
C CYS A 53 20.43 15.60 27.58
N TYR A 54 19.85 16.74 27.97
CA TYR A 54 18.79 17.40 27.19
C TYR A 54 19.21 17.77 25.77
N GLN A 55 20.50 17.97 25.52
CA GLN A 55 21.01 18.26 24.18
C GLN A 55 20.82 17.11 23.19
N TYR A 56 20.72 15.86 23.67
CA TYR A 56 20.50 14.68 22.86
C TYR A 56 19.02 14.39 22.59
N ARG A 57 18.11 15.14 23.23
CA ARG A 57 16.66 14.96 23.12
C ARG A 57 16.19 15.31 21.71
N GLY A 58 16.10 14.30 20.85
CA GLY A 58 15.77 14.43 19.43
C GLY A 58 16.66 13.60 18.51
N ALA A 59 17.80 13.10 19.00
CA ALA A 59 18.57 12.09 18.31
C ALA A 59 17.73 10.80 18.19
N GLN A 60 17.53 10.34 16.96
CA GLN A 60 16.71 9.18 16.66
C GLN A 60 17.22 8.45 15.42
N SER A 61 16.97 7.14 15.38
CA SER A 61 17.22 6.28 14.24
C SER A 61 16.02 5.38 14.03
N ILE A 62 15.69 5.09 12.77
CA ILE A 62 14.74 4.03 12.44
C ILE A 62 15.47 2.68 12.39
N THR A 63 14.81 1.61 12.85
CA THR A 63 15.30 0.23 12.65
C THR A 63 15.07 -0.23 11.22
N ASP A 64 16.02 -0.99 10.68
CA ASP A 64 15.90 -1.58 9.34
C ASP A 64 14.97 -2.81 9.30
N ALA A 65 14.89 -3.47 8.15
CA ALA A 65 14.07 -4.67 7.96
C ALA A 65 14.53 -5.88 8.79
N TYR A 66 15.72 -5.83 9.38
CA TYR A 66 16.31 -6.88 10.22
C TYR A 66 16.44 -6.45 11.69
N GLY A 67 15.95 -5.26 12.04
CA GLY A 67 15.97 -4.71 13.39
C GLY A 67 17.26 -3.97 13.76
N TYR A 68 18.20 -3.74 12.82
CA TYR A 68 19.40 -2.97 13.12
C TYR A 68 19.11 -1.47 13.18
N TYR A 69 19.76 -0.78 14.11
CA TYR A 69 19.70 0.67 14.23
C TYR A 69 21.09 1.29 14.40
N SER A 70 21.22 2.58 14.10
CA SER A 70 22.44 3.36 14.33
C SER A 70 22.08 4.78 14.76
N ILE A 71 22.23 5.08 16.05
CA ILE A 71 22.09 6.43 16.58
C ILE A 71 23.47 7.11 16.55
N VAL A 72 23.47 8.39 16.21
CA VAL A 72 24.67 9.22 16.20
C VAL A 72 24.38 10.45 17.03
N ILE A 73 25.26 10.74 17.99
CA ILE A 73 25.23 11.92 18.86
C ILE A 73 26.63 12.53 18.91
N ASP A 74 26.73 13.83 19.16
CA ASP A 74 28.01 14.52 19.31
C ASP A 74 28.27 14.76 20.79
N VAL A 75 29.26 14.08 21.37
CA VAL A 75 29.58 14.08 22.81
C VAL A 75 30.86 14.86 23.08
N THR A 76 30.95 15.48 24.26
CA THR A 76 32.16 16.16 24.74
C THR A 76 32.84 15.37 25.85
N GLU A 77 34.12 15.63 26.13
CA GLU A 77 34.87 14.87 27.16
C GLU A 77 34.31 15.01 28.57
N ASP A 78 33.56 16.08 28.86
CA ASP A 78 32.90 16.30 30.16
C ASP A 78 31.68 15.38 30.38
N GLU A 79 31.32 14.59 29.36
CA GLU A 79 30.10 13.76 29.32
C GLU A 79 30.40 12.26 29.32
N ASP A 80 31.68 11.91 29.52
CA ASP A 80 32.08 10.53 29.77
C ASP A 80 31.38 9.99 31.02
N GLU A 81 30.99 8.72 30.98
CA GLU A 81 30.19 8.02 32.01
C GLU A 81 28.76 8.55 32.22
N MET A 82 28.24 9.42 31.33
CA MET A 82 26.86 9.89 31.41
C MET A 82 25.86 8.82 30.95
N ASP A 83 24.77 8.64 31.70
CA ASP A 83 23.68 7.73 31.34
C ASP A 83 22.61 8.42 30.48
N ILE A 84 22.37 7.87 29.30
CA ILE A 84 21.23 8.22 28.44
C ILE A 84 20.26 7.04 28.36
N LEU A 85 19.01 7.31 27.98
CA LEU A 85 17.99 6.28 27.79
C LEU A 85 17.70 6.11 26.30
N LEU A 86 17.81 4.91 25.77
CA LEU A 86 17.29 4.55 24.46
C LEU A 86 15.84 4.11 24.64
N ASN A 87 14.89 4.82 24.07
CA ASN A 87 13.49 4.40 24.05
C ASN A 87 13.15 3.74 22.73
N LEU A 88 12.49 2.59 22.82
CA LEU A 88 11.86 1.91 21.69
C LEU A 88 10.51 1.40 22.12
N ARG A 89 9.45 1.79 21.39
CA ARG A 89 8.07 1.35 21.65
C ARG A 89 7.59 1.53 23.10
N GLY A 90 8.07 2.57 23.79
CA GLY A 90 7.67 2.89 25.16
C GLY A 90 8.51 2.20 26.24
N GLU A 91 9.44 1.32 25.88
CA GLU A 91 10.41 0.71 26.80
C GLU A 91 11.71 1.51 26.79
N ASN A 92 12.35 1.66 27.96
CA ASN A 92 13.57 2.45 28.15
C ASN A 92 14.76 1.53 28.47
N PHE A 93 15.88 1.75 27.78
CA PHE A 93 17.12 1.00 27.95
C PHE A 93 18.25 1.96 28.28
N THR A 94 18.92 1.78 29.42
CA THR A 94 20.06 2.63 29.79
C THR A 94 21.26 2.36 28.89
N HIS A 95 21.91 3.42 28.42
CA HIS A 95 23.18 3.40 27.73
C HIS A 95 24.12 4.37 28.44
N THR A 96 25.26 3.89 28.90
CA THR A 96 26.31 4.73 29.47
C THR A 96 27.26 5.15 28.36
N ILE A 97 27.48 6.45 28.21
CA ILE A 97 28.44 7.01 27.27
C ILE A 97 29.84 6.66 27.78
N ASP A 98 30.59 5.88 27.01
CA ASP A 98 31.99 5.54 27.32
C ASP A 98 32.85 5.93 26.12
N ILE A 99 33.46 7.11 26.21
CA ILE A 99 34.22 7.73 25.13
C ILE A 99 35.51 6.94 24.90
N GLN A 100 36.14 6.43 25.95
CA GLN A 100 37.37 5.65 25.84
C GLN A 100 37.12 4.33 25.13
N ALA A 101 36.08 3.58 25.54
CA ALA A 101 35.69 2.34 24.86
C ALA A 101 35.27 2.58 23.41
N HIS A 102 34.64 3.71 23.11
CA HIS A 102 34.31 4.10 21.74
C HIS A 102 35.56 4.40 20.88
N ARG A 103 36.58 5.05 21.44
CA ARG A 103 37.86 5.31 20.75
C ARG A 103 38.69 4.05 20.56
N ASP A 104 38.63 3.13 21.51
CA ASP A 104 39.32 1.83 21.47
C ASP A 104 38.59 0.80 20.57
N SER A 105 37.32 1.06 20.24
CA SER A 105 36.53 0.26 19.32
C SER A 105 37.12 0.30 17.91
N SER A 106 37.26 -0.87 17.28
CA SER A 106 37.85 -0.99 15.94
C SER A 106 37.09 -0.24 14.84
N ASN A 107 35.83 0.12 15.09
CA ASN A 107 34.94 0.75 14.11
C ASN A 107 34.34 2.08 14.60
N ASN A 108 34.88 2.68 15.68
CA ASN A 108 34.30 3.87 16.32
C ASN A 108 32.79 3.73 16.52
N GLN A 109 32.39 2.64 17.16
CA GLN A 109 30.99 2.35 17.46
C GLN A 109 30.87 1.61 18.79
N MET A 110 29.77 1.89 19.48
CA MET A 110 29.37 1.19 20.69
C MET A 110 28.15 0.32 20.40
N VAL A 111 28.29 -0.98 20.66
CA VAL A 111 27.28 -1.97 20.35
C VAL A 111 26.39 -2.20 21.57
N GLN A 112 25.09 -1.97 21.42
CA GLN A 112 24.08 -2.31 22.42
C GLN A 112 22.87 -2.94 21.74
N ASP A 113 22.61 -4.21 22.01
CA ASP A 113 21.39 -4.85 21.53
C ASP A 113 20.20 -4.53 22.44
N ILE A 114 19.03 -4.34 21.84
CA ILE A 114 17.78 -4.04 22.53
C ILE A 114 16.87 -5.26 22.44
N ARG A 115 16.37 -5.72 23.58
CA ARG A 115 15.35 -6.77 23.65
C ARG A 115 14.14 -6.25 24.40
N LEU A 116 13.04 -6.08 23.67
CA LEU A 116 11.77 -5.66 24.22
C LEU A 116 11.12 -6.79 25.04
N GLU A 117 10.41 -6.42 26.11
CA GLU A 117 9.57 -7.33 26.89
C GLU A 117 8.27 -7.67 26.17
N GLN A 118 7.80 -6.78 25.28
CA GLN A 118 6.59 -7.02 24.51
C GLN A 118 6.78 -8.09 23.43
N ASN A 119 5.70 -8.82 23.13
CA ASN A 119 5.63 -9.74 21.99
C ASN A 119 5.33 -8.97 20.70
N PRO A 120 5.73 -9.48 19.53
CA PRO A 120 5.45 -8.81 18.26
C PRO A 120 3.95 -8.66 18.03
N PRO A 121 3.51 -7.55 17.41
CA PRO A 121 2.11 -7.39 17.04
C PRO A 121 1.71 -8.50 16.04
N PRO A 122 0.47 -9.00 16.10
CA PRO A 122 0.00 -10.03 15.17
C PRO A 122 0.11 -9.51 13.74
N SER A 123 0.69 -10.32 12.86
CA SER A 123 0.91 -9.93 11.45
C SER A 123 -0.41 -9.50 10.77
N GLY A 124 -0.44 -8.26 10.26
CA GLY A 124 -1.62 -7.66 9.61
C GLY A 124 -2.02 -8.31 8.27
N VAL A 125 -1.22 -9.24 7.78
CA VAL A 125 -1.42 -9.97 6.52
C VAL A 125 -2.76 -10.74 6.54
N PHE A 126 -3.16 -11.28 7.68
CA PHE A 126 -4.40 -12.07 7.77
C PHE A 126 -5.68 -11.22 7.61
N LEU A 127 -5.65 -9.94 7.98
CA LEU A 127 -6.83 -9.07 7.89
C LEU A 127 -7.09 -8.59 6.45
N GLY A 128 -6.03 -8.31 5.69
CA GLY A 128 -6.15 -7.82 4.30
C GLY A 128 -6.61 -8.90 3.33
N PHE A 129 -6.01 -10.10 3.38
CA PHE A 129 -6.36 -11.19 2.48
C PHE A 129 -7.75 -11.76 2.75
N GLY A 130 -8.22 -11.74 4.01
CA GLY A 130 -9.57 -12.20 4.34
C GLY A 130 -10.66 -11.41 3.62
N CYS A 131 -10.56 -10.07 3.60
CA CYS A 131 -11.54 -9.22 2.93
C CYS A 131 -11.55 -9.44 1.41
N PHE A 132 -10.37 -9.55 0.80
CA PHE A 132 -10.26 -9.78 -0.64
C PHE A 132 -10.87 -11.13 -1.06
N ILE A 133 -10.57 -12.21 -0.32
CA ILE A 133 -11.11 -13.54 -0.58
C ILE A 133 -12.64 -13.56 -0.42
N VAL A 134 -13.18 -12.90 0.61
CA VAL A 134 -14.63 -12.83 0.82
C VAL A 134 -15.32 -12.06 -0.32
N LEU A 135 -14.77 -10.92 -0.75
CA LEU A 135 -15.34 -10.19 -1.89
C LEU A 135 -15.28 -11.00 -3.19
N PHE A 136 -14.15 -11.66 -3.46
CA PHE A 136 -14.01 -12.50 -4.65
C PHE A 136 -14.99 -13.66 -4.65
N THR A 137 -15.16 -14.35 -3.53
CA THR A 137 -16.09 -15.48 -3.40
C THR A 137 -17.54 -15.04 -3.59
N LEU A 138 -17.95 -13.90 -3.03
CA LEU A 138 -19.31 -13.36 -3.22
C LEU A 138 -19.59 -12.97 -4.68
N VAL A 139 -18.64 -12.29 -5.34
CA VAL A 139 -18.78 -11.94 -6.77
C VAL A 139 -18.84 -13.20 -7.62
N PHE A 140 -17.96 -14.17 -7.35
CA PHE A 140 -17.92 -15.43 -8.10
C PHE A 140 -19.23 -16.22 -7.97
N VAL A 141 -19.76 -16.37 -6.75
CA VAL A 141 -21.05 -17.03 -6.52
C VAL A 141 -22.20 -16.28 -7.20
N SER A 142 -22.21 -14.94 -7.15
CA SER A 142 -23.19 -14.12 -7.84
C SER A 142 -23.18 -14.34 -9.36
N VAL A 143 -21.99 -14.39 -9.97
CA VAL A 143 -21.83 -14.68 -11.40
C VAL A 143 -22.26 -16.11 -11.72
N LEU A 144 -21.89 -17.11 -10.92
CA LEU A 144 -22.32 -18.49 -11.14
C LEU A 144 -23.84 -18.65 -11.07
N LEU A 145 -24.49 -18.04 -10.07
CA LEU A 145 -25.95 -18.07 -9.95
C LEU A 145 -26.63 -17.36 -11.12
N ARG A 146 -26.11 -16.20 -11.54
CA ARG A 146 -26.65 -15.44 -12.67
C ARG A 146 -26.49 -16.18 -13.99
N THR A 147 -25.33 -16.79 -14.21
CA THR A 147 -25.03 -17.59 -15.39
C THR A 147 -25.85 -18.88 -15.40
N GLY A 148 -25.95 -19.59 -14.27
CA GLY A 148 -26.76 -20.79 -14.12
C GLY A 148 -28.25 -20.53 -14.42
N ARG A 149 -28.81 -19.41 -13.92
CA ARG A 149 -30.18 -18.98 -14.24
C ARG A 149 -30.39 -18.64 -15.72
N ARG A 150 -29.38 -18.11 -16.41
CA ARG A 150 -29.48 -17.88 -17.87
C ARG A 150 -29.43 -19.19 -18.64
N LEU A 151 -28.53 -20.10 -18.27
CA LEU A 151 -28.35 -21.39 -18.94
C LEU A 151 -29.51 -22.38 -18.71
N SER A 152 -30.29 -22.22 -17.63
CA SER A 152 -31.46 -23.07 -17.37
C SER A 152 -32.62 -22.81 -18.34
N THR A 153 -32.67 -21.65 -18.99
CA THR A 153 -33.68 -21.33 -20.00
C THR A 153 -33.20 -21.74 -21.40
N ARG A 154 -34.12 -22.25 -22.24
CA ARG A 154 -33.79 -22.66 -23.62
C ARG A 154 -33.29 -21.47 -24.44
N GLU A 155 -33.91 -20.30 -24.28
CA GLU A 155 -33.48 -19.04 -24.91
C GLU A 155 -32.10 -18.57 -24.41
N GLY A 156 -31.89 -18.53 -23.09
CA GLY A 156 -30.60 -18.11 -22.53
C GLY A 156 -29.46 -19.07 -22.90
N ARG A 157 -29.73 -20.37 -23.05
CA ARG A 157 -28.76 -21.34 -23.58
C ARG A 157 -28.43 -21.10 -25.06
N MET A 158 -29.43 -20.80 -25.89
CA MET A 158 -29.22 -20.47 -27.31
C MET A 158 -28.42 -19.16 -27.46
N GLN A 159 -28.70 -18.15 -26.64
CA GLN A 159 -27.93 -16.91 -26.57
C GLN A 159 -26.48 -17.14 -26.13
N PHE A 160 -26.23 -18.01 -25.14
CA PHE A 160 -24.89 -18.36 -24.67
C PHE A 160 -24.08 -19.13 -25.73
N MET A 161 -24.76 -19.91 -26.57
CA MET A 161 -24.19 -20.60 -27.73
C MET A 161 -23.99 -19.68 -28.95
N GLY A 162 -24.34 -18.38 -28.85
CA GLY A 162 -24.20 -17.41 -29.95
C GLY A 162 -25.29 -17.51 -31.02
N MET A 163 -26.33 -18.33 -30.82
CA MET A 163 -27.45 -18.42 -31.75
C MET A 163 -28.45 -17.29 -31.46
N LYS A 164 -28.41 -16.24 -32.29
CA LYS A 164 -29.49 -15.23 -32.33
C LYS A 164 -30.74 -15.88 -32.91
N GLN A 165 -31.85 -15.85 -32.17
CA GLN A 165 -33.16 -16.19 -32.74
C GLN A 165 -33.46 -15.22 -33.88
N ALA A 166 -33.96 -15.75 -35.01
CA ALA A 166 -34.44 -14.92 -36.10
C ALA A 166 -35.60 -14.06 -35.59
N ARG A 167 -35.54 -12.74 -35.79
CA ARG A 167 -36.64 -11.83 -35.40
C ARG A 167 -37.89 -12.24 -36.19
N MET A 168 -39.03 -12.32 -35.51
CA MET A 168 -40.32 -12.61 -36.14
C MET A 168 -41.02 -11.30 -36.44
N LEU A 169 -41.56 -11.16 -37.65
CA LEU A 169 -42.31 -9.99 -38.10
C LEU A 169 -43.76 -10.40 -38.37
N GLU A 170 -44.71 -9.56 -37.99
CA GLU A 170 -46.12 -9.75 -38.34
C GLU A 170 -46.36 -9.26 -39.77
N CYS A 171 -46.96 -10.13 -40.60
CA CYS A 171 -47.35 -9.75 -41.95
C CYS A 171 -48.58 -8.82 -41.91
N PRO A 172 -48.55 -7.62 -42.51
CA PRO A 172 -49.69 -6.70 -42.50
C PRO A 172 -50.89 -7.22 -43.31
N THR A 173 -50.68 -8.21 -44.19
CA THR A 173 -51.70 -8.73 -45.11
C THR A 173 -52.44 -9.93 -44.52
N CYS A 174 -51.74 -10.92 -43.95
CA CYS A 174 -52.36 -12.11 -43.32
C CYS A 174 -52.27 -12.17 -41.80
N LYS A 175 -51.55 -11.24 -41.14
CA LYS A 175 -51.28 -11.24 -39.70
C LYS A 175 -50.57 -12.49 -39.15
N GLN A 176 -49.91 -13.24 -40.03
CA GLN A 176 -49.06 -14.36 -39.60
C GLN A 176 -47.69 -13.85 -39.15
N MET A 177 -47.09 -14.55 -38.19
CA MET A 177 -45.73 -14.31 -37.71
C MET A 177 -44.75 -15.05 -38.62
N VAL A 178 -43.93 -14.32 -39.35
CA VAL A 178 -42.96 -14.86 -40.31
C VAL A 178 -41.55 -14.43 -39.92
N ALA A 179 -40.57 -15.32 -40.09
CA ALA A 179 -39.19 -14.99 -39.79
C ALA A 179 -38.69 -13.85 -40.69
N GLN A 180 -37.93 -12.91 -40.15
CA GLN A 180 -37.45 -11.71 -40.86
C GLN A 180 -36.75 -12.04 -42.18
N HIS A 181 -36.01 -13.15 -42.23
CA HIS A 181 -35.28 -13.58 -43.44
C HIS A 181 -36.19 -14.21 -44.52
N GLU A 182 -37.38 -14.69 -44.15
CA GLU A 182 -38.36 -15.28 -45.07
C GLU A 182 -39.48 -14.30 -45.43
N PHE A 183 -39.51 -13.12 -44.81
CA PHE A 183 -40.62 -12.17 -44.92
C PHE A 183 -40.89 -11.73 -46.36
N VAL A 184 -39.85 -11.43 -47.15
CA VAL A 184 -40.01 -11.05 -48.57
C VAL A 184 -40.55 -12.22 -49.40
N MET A 185 -40.08 -13.44 -49.13
CA MET A 185 -40.53 -14.64 -49.84
C MET A 185 -42.01 -14.92 -49.55
N HIS A 186 -42.43 -14.80 -48.29
CA HIS A 186 -43.83 -14.92 -47.89
C HIS A 186 -44.74 -13.91 -48.62
N LEU A 187 -44.29 -12.66 -48.75
CA LEU A 187 -45.04 -11.62 -49.49
C LEU A 187 -45.16 -11.94 -50.99
N ILE A 188 -44.13 -12.50 -51.62
CA ILE A 188 -44.17 -12.84 -53.05
C ILE A 188 -45.01 -14.10 -53.30
N VAL A 189 -44.85 -15.15 -52.47
CA VAL A 189 -45.45 -16.46 -52.72
C VAL A 189 -46.89 -16.56 -52.19
N ASP A 190 -47.14 -16.10 -50.96
CA ASP A 190 -48.44 -16.28 -50.32
C ASP A 190 -49.40 -15.11 -50.58
N HIS A 191 -48.85 -13.96 -50.98
CA HIS A 191 -49.62 -12.74 -51.28
C HIS A 191 -49.53 -12.29 -52.75
N ASP A 192 -48.84 -13.05 -53.61
CA ASP A 192 -48.69 -12.80 -55.05
C ASP A 192 -48.28 -11.34 -55.37
N MET A 193 -47.44 -10.75 -54.51
CA MET A 193 -46.95 -9.38 -54.69
C MET A 193 -45.73 -9.34 -55.59
N GLU A 194 -45.64 -8.30 -56.41
CA GLU A 194 -44.47 -8.08 -57.26
C GLU A 194 -43.22 -7.86 -56.39
N ALA A 195 -42.08 -8.40 -56.82
CA ALA A 195 -40.85 -8.42 -56.02
C ALA A 195 -40.40 -7.02 -55.53
N PHE A 196 -40.66 -5.98 -56.33
CA PHE A 196 -40.36 -4.60 -55.98
C PHE A 196 -41.26 -4.09 -54.83
N GLU A 197 -42.57 -4.34 -54.91
CA GLU A 197 -43.55 -3.94 -53.91
C GLU A 197 -43.35 -4.71 -52.59
N ALA A 198 -43.09 -6.02 -52.67
CA ALA A 198 -42.74 -6.85 -51.51
C ALA A 198 -41.46 -6.34 -50.80
N GLY A 199 -40.47 -5.88 -51.58
CA GLY A 199 -39.25 -5.26 -51.06
C GLY A 199 -39.52 -3.94 -50.33
N GLU A 200 -40.36 -3.07 -50.87
CA GLU A 200 -40.70 -1.80 -50.23
C GLU A 200 -41.50 -2.01 -48.93
N LEU A 201 -42.49 -2.89 -48.96
CA LEU A 201 -43.35 -3.21 -47.82
C LEU A 201 -42.55 -3.85 -46.69
N SER A 202 -41.69 -4.81 -47.00
CA SER A 202 -40.78 -5.43 -46.02
C SER A 202 -39.83 -4.41 -45.41
N GLY A 203 -39.24 -3.52 -46.21
CA GLY A 203 -38.40 -2.43 -45.72
C GLY A 203 -39.14 -1.42 -44.83
N ARG A 204 -40.45 -1.24 -45.03
CA ARG A 204 -41.31 -0.40 -44.16
C ARG A 204 -41.59 -1.08 -42.82
N VAL A 205 -41.88 -2.37 -42.83
CA VAL A 205 -42.12 -3.17 -41.61
C VAL A 205 -40.84 -3.32 -40.79
N MET A 206 -39.71 -3.61 -41.42
CA MET A 206 -38.41 -3.74 -40.75
C MET A 206 -37.90 -2.41 -40.18
N ARG A 207 -38.19 -1.27 -40.82
CA ARG A 207 -37.83 0.05 -40.26
C ARG A 207 -38.56 0.36 -38.95
N ARG A 208 -39.81 -0.09 -38.80
CA ARG A 208 -40.57 0.11 -37.55
C ARG A 208 -39.93 -0.61 -36.37
N THR A 209 -39.35 -1.78 -36.58
CA THR A 209 -38.67 -2.53 -35.50
C THR A 209 -37.32 -1.95 -35.12
N TRP A 210 -36.74 -1.08 -35.94
CA TRP A 210 -35.49 -0.37 -35.62
C TRP A 210 -35.74 0.90 -34.81
N SER A 211 -36.86 1.59 -35.04
CA SER A 211 -37.23 2.80 -34.29
C SER A 211 -37.72 2.54 -32.86
N GLU A 212 -38.02 1.29 -32.51
CA GLU A 212 -38.40 0.88 -31.14
C GLU A 212 -37.20 0.42 -30.29
N GLU A 213 -35.99 0.33 -30.86
CA GLU A 213 -34.76 -0.08 -30.18
C GLU A 213 -33.86 1.10 -29.72
N GLU A 214 -34.29 2.35 -29.93
CA GLU A 214 -33.70 3.58 -29.35
C GLU A 214 -34.57 4.14 -28.21
#